data_AF-A0A1F9QCC2-F1
#
_entry.id   AF-A0A1F9QCC2-F1
#
_cell.length_a   1.000
_cell.length_b   1.000
_cell.length_c   1.000
_cell.angle_alpha   90.00
_cell.angle_beta   90.00
_cell.angle_gamma   90.00
#
_symmetry.space_group_name_H-M   'P 1'
#
loop_
_entity.id
_entity.type
_entity.pdbx_description
1 polymer ?
#
loop_
_entity_poly.entity_id
_entity_poly.type
_entity_poly.pdbx_seq_one_letter_code
_entity_poly.pdbx_strand_id
1 'polypeptide(L)'
;MKEQGALDRMETGRTVIRLHLWLERSGDTAFGMGRLQLLERIETCGSLKAAAEELGMSYRAAWGKLKASEEALGMALVEKVGGNKSGCRLTPEGIALAGAYRAWFAEVERHAVAKANVFFPFLCERFQERKRRIPVSASTSCVTQNI
;
A
#
# COMPACT_ATOMS: atom_id res chain seq x y z
N MET A 1 5.77 -49.11 -27.31
CA MET A 1 7.09 -48.61 -26.85
C MET A 1 7.05 -47.09 -26.92
N LYS A 2 6.89 -46.45 -25.74
CA LYS A 2 7.07 -45.02 -25.37
C LYS A 2 6.19 -44.01 -26.11
N GLU A 3 5.01 -43.64 -25.59
CA GLU A 3 4.80 -42.64 -24.51
C GLU A 3 5.66 -41.38 -24.65
N GLN A 4 5.45 -40.64 -25.75
CA GLN A 4 6.08 -39.32 -25.97
C GLN A 4 5.05 -38.17 -26.05
N GLY A 5 3.81 -38.39 -25.62
CA GLY A 5 2.67 -37.49 -25.89
C GLY A 5 2.10 -36.68 -24.73
N ALA A 6 2.75 -36.62 -23.56
CA ALA A 6 2.14 -36.05 -22.34
C ALA A 6 2.96 -34.96 -21.64
N LEU A 7 4.00 -34.39 -22.28
CA LEU A 7 4.83 -33.32 -21.69
C LEU A 7 4.57 -31.92 -22.28
N ASP A 8 3.65 -31.80 -23.24
CA ASP A 8 3.49 -30.56 -24.03
C ASP A 8 2.15 -29.81 -23.76
N ARG A 9 1.50 -30.05 -22.61
CA ARG A 9 0.25 -29.35 -22.22
C ARG A 9 0.26 -28.74 -20.82
N MET A 10 1.44 -28.48 -20.27
CA MET A 10 1.55 -27.60 -19.11
C MET A 10 2.14 -26.28 -19.58
N GLU A 11 1.30 -25.46 -20.18
CA GLU A 11 1.52 -24.01 -20.17
C GLU A 11 1.33 -23.58 -18.70
N THR A 12 2.37 -23.83 -17.89
CA THR A 12 2.37 -23.60 -16.45
C THR A 12 2.21 -22.12 -16.20
N GLY A 13 0.96 -21.69 -15.96
CA GLY A 13 0.67 -20.32 -15.55
C GLY A 13 1.53 -19.94 -14.34
N ARG A 14 2.15 -18.76 -14.41
CA ARG A 14 2.95 -18.22 -13.30
C ARG A 14 2.10 -18.17 -12.03
N THR A 15 2.46 -18.97 -11.03
CA THR A 15 1.77 -18.96 -9.75
C THR A 15 2.37 -17.89 -8.84
N VAL A 16 1.51 -16.99 -8.35
CA VAL A 16 1.93 -15.87 -7.50
C VAL A 16 1.20 -15.91 -6.16
N ILE A 17 1.94 -15.65 -5.08
CA ILE A 17 1.37 -15.55 -3.73
C ILE A 17 0.93 -14.12 -3.49
N ARG A 18 -0.36 -13.95 -3.16
CA ARG A 18 -0.93 -12.67 -2.72
C ARG A 18 -1.30 -12.80 -1.25
N LEU A 19 -0.81 -11.89 -0.41
CA LEU A 19 -1.10 -11.84 1.01
C LEU A 19 -1.91 -10.59 1.33
N HIS A 20 -3.01 -10.76 2.05
CA HIS A 20 -3.77 -9.66 2.63
C HIS A 20 -3.69 -9.79 4.15
N LEU A 21 -2.80 -9.01 4.75
CA LEU A 21 -2.62 -8.97 6.19
C LEU A 21 -3.11 -7.62 6.72
N TRP A 22 -3.68 -7.64 7.91
CA TRP A 22 -4.06 -6.45 8.65
C TRP A 22 -3.99 -6.73 10.15
N LEU A 23 -3.86 -5.65 10.91
CA LEU A 23 -3.87 -5.61 12.36
C LEU A 23 -5.26 -5.16 12.80
N GLU A 24 -5.84 -5.89 13.72
CA GLU A 24 -7.09 -5.52 14.39
C GLU A 24 -6.81 -5.16 15.84
N ARG A 25 -7.61 -4.22 16.36
CA ARG A 25 -7.61 -3.87 17.77
C ARG A 25 -9.06 -3.66 18.20
N SER A 26 -9.49 -4.40 19.22
CA SER A 26 -10.85 -4.33 19.77
C SER A 26 -11.97 -4.55 18.75
N GLY A 27 -11.73 -5.37 17.72
CA GLY A 27 -12.71 -5.66 16.67
C GLY A 27 -12.69 -4.71 15.47
N ASP A 28 -11.88 -3.65 15.54
CA ASP A 28 -11.72 -2.69 14.45
C ASP A 28 -10.40 -2.89 13.70
N THR A 29 -10.41 -2.63 12.38
CA THR A 29 -9.19 -2.63 11.58
C THR A 29 -8.29 -1.46 11.97
N ALA A 30 -7.22 -1.75 12.72
CA ALA A 30 -6.27 -0.76 13.18
C ALA A 30 -5.30 -0.34 12.06
N PHE A 31 -4.66 -1.30 11.38
CA PHE A 31 -3.65 -0.98 10.35
C PHE A 31 -3.50 -2.12 9.34
N GLY A 32 -3.08 -1.83 8.11
CA GLY A 32 -2.91 -2.85 7.08
C GLY A 32 -2.33 -2.27 5.81
N MET A 33 -2.21 -3.08 4.75
CA MET A 33 -1.58 -2.65 3.49
C MET A 33 -2.22 -1.37 2.92
N GLY A 34 -3.54 -1.27 2.91
CA GLY A 34 -4.23 -0.07 2.43
C GLY A 34 -3.99 1.18 3.28
N ARG A 35 -3.74 1.02 4.59
CA ARG A 35 -3.40 2.13 5.50
C ARG A 35 -1.95 2.55 5.29
N LEU A 36 -1.04 1.59 5.11
CA LEU A 36 0.34 1.86 4.73
C LEU A 36 0.40 2.68 3.44
N GLN A 37 -0.28 2.24 2.38
CA GLN A 37 -0.33 2.95 1.10
C GLN A 37 -0.85 4.38 1.26
N LEU A 38 -1.90 4.57 2.07
CA LEU A 38 -2.42 5.91 2.38
C LEU A 38 -1.37 6.80 3.04
N LEU A 39 -0.68 6.31 4.07
CA LEU A 39 0.38 7.07 4.74
C LEU A 39 1.54 7.39 3.79
N GLU A 40 2.00 6.43 3.00
CA GLU A 40 3.04 6.67 2.00
C GLU A 40 2.65 7.76 1.00
N ARG A 41 1.39 7.76 0.54
CA ARG A 41 0.92 8.79 -0.39
C ARG A 41 0.80 10.16 0.27
N ILE A 42 0.39 10.22 1.52
CA ILE A 42 0.40 11.48 2.27
C ILE A 42 1.81 12.03 2.38
N GLU A 43 2.79 11.18 2.70
CA GLU A 43 4.19 11.59 2.80
C GLU A 43 4.74 12.09 1.45
N THR A 44 4.40 11.42 0.34
CA THR A 44 4.87 11.84 -0.99
C THR A 44 4.16 13.08 -1.54
N CYS A 45 2.85 13.23 -1.27
CA CYS A 45 2.04 14.30 -1.83
C CYS A 45 1.94 15.54 -0.92
N GLY A 46 2.26 15.40 0.37
CA GLY A 46 2.07 16.43 1.38
C GLY A 46 0.60 16.81 1.64
N SER A 47 -0.35 16.02 1.15
CA SER A 47 -1.78 16.28 1.31
C SER A 47 -2.62 15.01 1.26
N LEU A 48 -3.53 14.87 2.22
CA LEU A 48 -4.48 13.76 2.27
C LEU A 48 -5.44 13.76 1.08
N LYS A 49 -5.78 14.93 0.55
CA LYS A 49 -6.66 15.03 -0.63
C LYS A 49 -5.97 14.43 -1.86
N ALA A 50 -4.74 14.85 -2.14
CA ALA A 50 -3.95 14.32 -3.25
C ALA A 50 -3.68 12.81 -3.10
N ALA A 51 -3.38 12.35 -1.87
CA ALA A 51 -3.21 10.94 -1.57
C ALA A 51 -4.49 10.12 -1.83
N ALA A 52 -5.66 10.63 -1.46
CA ALA A 52 -6.94 9.99 -1.73
C ALA A 52 -7.21 9.86 -3.24
N GLU A 53 -6.94 10.93 -4.00
CA GLU A 53 -7.08 10.97 -5.45
C GLU A 53 -6.14 9.95 -6.13
N GLU A 54 -4.88 9.86 -5.73
CA GLU A 54 -3.93 8.89 -6.30
C GLU A 54 -4.33 7.43 -5.98
N LEU A 55 -4.97 7.20 -4.84
CA LEU A 55 -5.49 5.89 -4.45
C LEU A 55 -6.91 5.60 -5.00
N GLY A 56 -7.46 6.50 -5.83
CA GLY A 56 -8.78 6.32 -6.43
C GLY A 56 -9.92 6.25 -5.42
N MET A 57 -9.80 6.94 -4.27
CA MET A 57 -10.84 6.99 -3.24
C MET A 57 -11.26 8.43 -2.92
N SER A 58 -12.47 8.59 -2.38
CA SER A 58 -12.92 9.92 -1.94
C SER A 58 -12.12 10.42 -0.74
N TYR A 59 -11.95 11.74 -0.65
CA TYR A 59 -11.32 12.37 0.52
C TYR A 59 -11.97 11.93 1.84
N ARG A 60 -13.31 11.84 1.88
CA ARG A 60 -14.04 11.37 3.07
C ARG A 60 -13.67 9.93 3.45
N ALA A 61 -13.53 9.03 2.47
CA ALA A 61 -13.12 7.66 2.73
C ALA A 61 -11.68 7.58 3.25
N ALA A 62 -10.76 8.37 2.69
CA ALA A 62 -9.38 8.44 3.16
C ALA A 62 -9.30 9.00 4.59
N TRP A 63 -10.00 10.10 4.87
CA TRP A 63 -10.11 10.68 6.21
C TRP A 63 -10.68 9.69 7.23
N GLY A 64 -11.78 9.00 6.89
CA GLY A 64 -12.39 8.01 7.77
C GLY A 64 -11.46 6.84 8.09
N LYS A 65 -10.73 6.32 7.09
CA LYS A 65 -9.73 5.25 7.31
C LYS A 65 -8.60 5.71 8.21
N LEU A 66 -8.08 6.91 7.99
CA LEU A 66 -7.03 7.49 8.82
C LEU A 66 -7.50 7.64 10.28
N LYS A 67 -8.68 8.21 10.49
CA LYS A 67 -9.22 8.41 11.84
C LYS A 67 -9.51 7.12 12.58
N ALA A 68 -10.11 6.13 11.90
CA ALA A 68 -10.31 4.81 12.49
C ALA A 68 -8.98 4.16 12.93
N SER A 69 -7.92 4.31 12.12
CA SER A 69 -6.59 3.84 12.51
C SER A 69 -6.02 4.58 13.71
N GLU A 70 -6.12 5.92 13.75
CA GLU A 70 -5.64 6.72 14.88
C GLU A 70 -6.39 6.40 16.19
N GLU A 71 -7.72 6.23 16.12
CA GLU A 71 -8.56 5.85 17.25
C GLU A 71 -8.24 4.45 17.77
N ALA A 72 -8.16 3.46 16.87
CA ALA A 72 -7.82 2.09 17.25
C ALA A 72 -6.41 1.98 17.83
N LEU A 73 -5.45 2.76 17.32
CA LEU A 73 -4.05 2.73 17.79
C LEU A 73 -3.82 3.62 19.01
N GLY A 74 -4.67 4.63 19.24
CA GLY A 74 -4.52 5.60 20.31
C GLY A 74 -3.38 6.58 20.07
N MET A 75 -3.02 6.83 18.80
CA MET A 75 -1.93 7.73 18.42
C MET A 75 -2.23 8.46 17.11
N ALA A 76 -1.77 9.71 16.99
CA ALA A 76 -1.87 10.45 15.75
C ALA A 76 -0.84 9.95 14.74
N LEU A 77 -1.26 9.70 13.50
CA LEU A 77 -0.40 9.22 12.42
C LEU A 77 -0.02 10.35 11.46
N VAL A 78 -0.84 11.41 11.41
CA VAL A 78 -0.68 12.54 10.50
C VAL A 78 -0.94 13.85 11.24
N GLU A 79 -0.10 14.85 10.97
CA GLU A 79 -0.24 16.19 11.49
C GLU A 79 -0.38 17.22 10.36
N LYS A 80 -1.08 18.33 10.66
CA LYS A 80 -1.28 19.42 9.68
C LYS A 80 -0.03 20.28 9.58
N VAL A 81 0.26 20.75 8.37
CA VAL A 81 1.41 21.63 8.08
C VAL A 81 0.89 22.99 7.63
N GLY A 82 1.12 24.04 8.42
CA GLY A 82 0.83 25.44 8.07
C GLY A 82 -0.65 25.86 8.16
N GLY A 83 -0.88 27.16 8.41
CA GLY A 83 -2.22 27.74 8.51
C GLY A 83 -2.98 27.77 7.18
N ASN A 84 -4.30 27.52 7.25
CA ASN A 84 -5.32 27.61 6.18
C ASN A 84 -5.11 26.83 4.87
N LYS A 85 -3.95 26.20 4.62
CA LYS A 85 -3.71 25.34 3.44
C LYS A 85 -3.73 23.86 3.82
N SER A 86 -4.24 23.02 2.92
CA SER A 86 -4.53 21.59 3.06
C SER A 86 -3.31 20.65 3.15
N GLY A 87 -2.21 21.14 3.75
CA GLY A 87 -0.96 20.41 3.92
C GLY A 87 -1.01 19.48 5.14
N CYS A 88 -0.48 18.27 4.97
CA CYS A 88 -0.26 17.33 6.07
C CYS A 88 0.99 16.48 5.84
N ARG A 89 1.62 16.06 6.94
CA ARG A 89 2.80 15.17 6.96
C ARG A 89 2.59 14.07 8.00
N LEU A 90 3.34 12.98 7.90
CA LEU A 90 3.29 11.96 8.94
C LEU A 90 3.90 12.49 10.23
N THR A 91 3.33 12.05 11.36
CA THR A 91 3.97 12.19 12.67
C THR A 91 5.16 11.23 12.77
N PRO A 92 6.08 11.42 13.73
CA PRO A 92 7.13 10.44 14.01
C PRO A 92 6.58 9.02 14.25
N GLU A 93 5.45 8.90 14.95
CA GLU A 93 4.75 7.65 15.20
C GLU A 93 4.19 7.04 13.89
N GLY A 94 3.64 7.87 13.01
CA GLY A 94 3.15 7.45 11.69
C GLY A 94 4.28 6.90 10.81
N ILE A 95 5.44 7.56 10.80
CA ILE A 95 6.65 7.10 10.09
C ILE A 95 7.12 5.76 10.66
N ALA A 96 7.24 5.66 11.99
CA ALA A 96 7.69 4.45 12.66
C ALA A 96 6.76 3.26 12.39
N LEU A 97 5.45 3.46 12.48
CA LEU A 97 4.46 2.41 12.20
C LEU A 97 4.51 1.95 10.74
N ALA A 98 4.56 2.90 9.80
CA ALA A 98 4.65 2.58 8.37
C ALA A 98 5.92 1.78 8.06
N GLY A 99 7.05 2.15 8.65
CA GLY A 99 8.31 1.42 8.56
C GLY A 99 8.22 0.01 9.14
N ALA A 100 7.72 -0.12 10.37
CA ALA A 100 7.58 -1.40 11.06
C ALA A 100 6.66 -2.37 10.31
N TYR A 101 5.49 -1.90 9.87
CA TYR A 101 4.54 -2.73 9.12
C TYR A 101 5.13 -3.19 7.78
N ARG A 102 5.82 -2.30 7.04
CA ARG A 102 6.48 -2.66 5.78
C ARG A 102 7.55 -3.73 5.98
N ALA A 103 8.41 -3.56 6.99
CA ALA A 103 9.47 -4.51 7.30
C ALA A 103 8.90 -5.88 7.70
N TRP A 104 7.91 -5.88 8.59
CA TRP A 104 7.22 -7.10 9.01
C TRP A 104 6.52 -7.81 7.84
N PHE A 105 5.75 -7.08 7.02
CA PHE A 105 5.06 -7.66 5.86
C PHE A 105 6.04 -8.30 4.87
N ALA A 106 7.17 -7.65 4.59
CA ALA A 106 8.20 -8.19 3.72
C ALA A 106 8.79 -9.50 4.28
N GLU A 107 8.98 -9.60 5.60
CA GLU A 107 9.44 -10.83 6.23
C GLU A 107 8.41 -11.96 6.10
N VAL A 108 7.15 -11.68 6.43
CA VAL A 108 6.07 -12.67 6.31
C VAL A 108 5.93 -13.16 4.87
N GLU A 109 6.02 -12.25 3.90
CA GLU A 109 5.94 -12.59 2.48
C GLU A 109 7.11 -13.44 2.00
N ARG A 110 8.34 -13.11 2.43
CA ARG A 110 9.52 -13.96 2.17
C ARG A 110 9.31 -15.37 2.70
N HIS A 111 8.85 -15.47 3.94
CA HIS A 111 8.62 -16.77 4.57
C HIS A 111 7.52 -17.56 3.86
N ALA A 112 6.41 -16.91 3.49
CA ALA A 112 5.31 -17.52 2.77
C ALA A 112 5.75 -18.10 1.43
N VAL A 113 6.55 -17.35 0.65
CA VAL A 113 7.12 -17.84 -0.63
C VAL A 113 8.06 -19.02 -0.40
N ALA A 114 8.96 -18.93 0.57
CA ALA A 114 9.89 -20.02 0.88
C ALA A 114 9.15 -21.32 1.25
N LYS A 115 8.10 -21.22 2.07
CA LYS A 115 7.30 -22.38 2.48
C LYS A 115 6.42 -22.92 1.36
N ALA A 116 5.80 -22.06 0.56
CA ALA A 116 4.97 -22.49 -0.56
C ALA A 116 5.74 -23.41 -1.53
N ASN A 117 7.01 -23.09 -1.81
CA ASN A 117 7.87 -23.90 -2.68
C ASN A 117 8.32 -25.24 -2.07
N VAL A 118 8.03 -25.47 -0.78
CA VAL A 118 8.20 -26.78 -0.12
C VAL A 118 6.89 -27.58 -0.15
N PHE A 119 5.74 -26.92 -0.02
CA PHE A 119 4.44 -27.58 0.08
C PHE A 119 3.78 -27.88 -1.27
N PHE A 120 4.03 -27.08 -2.29
CA PHE A 120 3.38 -27.21 -3.59
C PHE A 120 4.32 -27.81 -4.65
N PRO A 121 3.78 -28.63 -5.58
CA PRO A 121 4.58 -29.25 -6.64
C PRO A 121 4.91 -28.27 -7.80
N PHE A 122 4.67 -26.98 -7.63
CA PHE A 122 4.95 -25.92 -8.60
C PHE A 122 5.59 -24.70 -7.92
N LEU A 123 6.34 -23.92 -8.70
CA LEU A 123 6.99 -22.70 -8.21
C LEU A 123 5.96 -21.60 -7.96
N CYS A 124 5.95 -21.12 -6.72
CA CYS A 124 5.24 -19.95 -6.26
C CYS A 124 6.20 -18.78 -6.16
N GLU A 125 5.84 -17.67 -6.79
CA GLU A 125 6.60 -16.42 -6.74
C GLU A 125 5.87 -15.36 -5.91
N ARG A 126 6.62 -14.36 -5.44
CA ARG A 126 6.05 -13.18 -4.81
C ARG A 126 5.18 -12.41 -5.81
N PHE A 127 3.97 -12.01 -5.41
CA PHE A 127 3.19 -11.06 -6.20
C PHE A 127 3.89 -9.68 -6.21
N GLN A 128 4.21 -9.20 -7.40
CA GLN A 128 4.64 -7.82 -7.59
C GLN A 128 3.46 -7.03 -8.17
N GLU A 129 2.97 -6.06 -7.41
CA GLU A 129 2.02 -5.10 -7.93
C GLU A 129 2.71 -4.34 -9.06
N ARG A 130 2.28 -4.54 -10.32
CA ARG A 130 2.72 -3.71 -11.43
C ARG A 130 2.35 -2.28 -11.07
N LYS A 131 3.33 -1.44 -10.73
CA LYS A 131 3.12 0.01 -10.59
C LYS A 131 2.45 0.49 -11.88
N ARG A 132 1.14 0.76 -11.84
CA ARG A 132 0.52 1.56 -12.88
C ARG A 132 1.27 2.88 -12.85
N ARG A 133 1.97 3.19 -13.95
CA ARG A 133 2.65 4.47 -14.15
C ARG A 133 1.52 5.50 -14.28
N ILE A 134 1.07 6.05 -13.17
CA ILE A 134 0.11 7.15 -13.20
C ILE A 134 0.92 8.39 -13.59
N PRO A 135 0.52 9.14 -14.63
CA PRO A 135 1.25 10.35 -15.02
C PRO A 135 1.18 11.31 -13.84
N VAL A 136 2.34 11.74 -13.35
CA VAL A 136 2.43 12.90 -12.47
C VAL A 136 1.95 14.06 -13.34
N SER A 137 0.73 14.55 -13.09
CA SER A 137 0.21 15.70 -13.83
C SER A 137 1.16 16.88 -13.62
N ALA A 138 1.57 17.47 -14.74
CA ALA A 138 2.52 18.56 -14.79
C ALA A 138 2.08 19.71 -13.88
N SER A 139 3.04 20.23 -13.14
CA SER A 139 2.91 21.37 -12.25
C SER A 139 2.21 22.55 -12.93
N THR A 140 1.24 23.11 -12.21
CA THR A 140 0.55 24.36 -12.51
C THR A 140 1.57 25.49 -12.74
N SER A 141 1.75 25.92 -13.99
CA SER A 141 2.33 27.23 -14.26
C SER A 141 1.19 28.25 -14.22
N CYS A 142 0.96 28.83 -13.05
CA CYS A 142 0.20 30.06 -12.91
C CYS A 142 1.22 31.19 -12.89
N VAL A 143 1.50 31.77 -14.06
CA VAL A 143 2.19 33.06 -14.15
C VAL A 143 1.11 34.09 -14.46
N THR A 144 0.76 34.86 -13.43
CA THR A 144 0.02 36.10 -13.56
C THR A 144 0.94 37.12 -14.25
N GLN A 145 0.57 37.62 -15.41
CA GLN A 145 1.14 38.85 -15.95
C GLN A 145 0.02 39.89 -16.06
N ASN A 146 0.12 40.88 -15.18
CA ASN A 146 -0.52 42.19 -15.27
C ASN A 146 -0.35 42.78 -16.68
N ILE A 147 -1.45 43.25 -17.27
CA ILE A 147 -1.52 44.53 -17.98
C ILE A 147 -2.85 45.19 -17.57
#